data_AF-M3CIK3-F1
#
_entry.id   AF-M3CIK3-F1
#
_cell.length_a   1.000
_cell.length_b   1.000
_cell.length_c   1.000
_cell.angle_alpha   90.00
_cell.angle_beta   90.00
_cell.angle_gamma   90.00
#
_symmetry.space_group_name_H-M   'P 1'
#
loop_
_entity.id
_entity.type
_entity.pdbx_description
1 polymer ?
#
loop_
_entity_poly.entity_id
_entity_poly.type
_entity_poly.pdbx_seq_one_letter_code
_entity_poly.pdbx_strand_id
1 'polypeptide(L)'
;MRKKSSFSIPIIIPAYNPDERLVQLVDELIQQGIVNIVVINDGSRESCASVFKKLTKFKQCHLLHHATNLGKGRALKSAINYCMLTFPQMFGVVTADADGQHKVSDVIKVVQSLLKYPDQLILGSRKFDKDVPFRSLLGNKITSIVFAFLIGRRLIDTQTGLRGIPTKFLSTCLRLSGERYEYEMNMLISTKEHRLRIFEESIETLYLENNKSSHFNPLIDSARIYFLFFRFAFSSMLTSAIDFCVFTIVYLSVSNLLTSIIFSRTVAGTFNFFVNKRFVFRDPGGVAVEFVKYAFLVSGLGLLAFTAIRYLHSMHGWNVIVAKVFVETIFFLVSFAIQREFVFGNKSEEE
;
A
#
# COMPACT_ATOMS: atom_id res chain seq x y z
N MET A 1 24.48 -2.65 -34.68
CA MET A 1 24.41 -2.36 -33.22
C MET A 1 23.40 -3.31 -32.58
N ARG A 2 23.87 -4.34 -31.86
CA ARG A 2 23.01 -5.34 -31.20
C ARG A 2 22.13 -4.66 -30.15
N LYS A 3 20.80 -4.75 -30.28
CA LYS A 3 19.82 -4.45 -29.22
C LYS A 3 20.29 -5.16 -27.94
N LYS A 4 20.88 -4.42 -26.98
CA LYS A 4 21.24 -4.96 -25.66
C LYS A 4 19.93 -5.29 -24.92
N SER A 5 19.58 -6.56 -25.06
CA SER A 5 18.43 -7.35 -24.62
C SER A 5 17.38 -6.72 -23.68
N SER A 6 16.25 -6.32 -24.27
CA SER A 6 14.93 -6.52 -23.65
C SER A 6 14.63 -8.00 -23.35
N PHE A 7 15.38 -8.92 -23.98
CA PHE A 7 15.24 -10.38 -23.88
C PHE A 7 15.49 -11.00 -22.49
N SER A 8 15.91 -10.21 -21.51
CA SER A 8 16.25 -10.65 -20.15
C SER A 8 15.26 -10.16 -19.09
N ILE A 9 14.08 -9.65 -19.47
CA ILE A 9 13.03 -9.26 -18.52
C ILE A 9 11.80 -10.13 -18.77
N PRO A 10 11.55 -11.15 -17.91
CA PRO A 10 10.33 -11.94 -17.98
C PRO A 10 9.09 -11.09 -17.69
N ILE A 11 8.01 -11.34 -18.43
CA ILE A 11 6.69 -10.74 -18.17
C ILE A 11 5.85 -11.74 -17.37
N ILE A 12 5.44 -11.38 -16.16
CA ILE A 12 4.60 -12.18 -15.28
C ILE A 12 3.13 -11.78 -15.44
N ILE A 13 2.26 -12.74 -15.73
CA ILE A 13 0.82 -12.51 -15.91
C ILE A 13 0.04 -13.46 -14.98
N PRO A 14 -0.43 -12.99 -13.81
CA PRO A 14 -1.33 -13.78 -12.98
C PRO A 14 -2.74 -13.81 -13.57
N ALA A 15 -3.30 -15.00 -13.70
CA ALA A 15 -4.60 -15.23 -14.33
C ALA A 15 -5.53 -16.07 -13.43
N TYR A 16 -6.73 -15.54 -13.18
CA TYR A 16 -7.81 -16.26 -12.51
C TYR A 16 -9.11 -16.10 -13.29
N ASN A 17 -9.63 -17.20 -13.83
CA ASN A 17 -10.77 -17.26 -14.76
C ASN A 17 -10.62 -16.33 -15.98
N PRO A 18 -9.49 -16.37 -16.73
CA PRO A 18 -9.29 -15.51 -17.89
C PRO A 18 -10.20 -15.89 -19.07
N ASP A 19 -10.36 -14.95 -19.99
CA ASP A 19 -10.99 -15.15 -21.31
C ASP A 19 -9.92 -15.18 -22.44
N GLU A 20 -10.36 -15.16 -23.70
CA GLU A 20 -9.48 -15.20 -24.87
C GLU A 20 -8.55 -13.97 -25.00
N ARG A 21 -8.82 -12.87 -24.29
CA ARG A 21 -7.97 -11.67 -24.31
C ARG A 21 -6.58 -11.97 -23.76
N LEU A 22 -6.46 -12.93 -22.83
CA LEU A 22 -5.15 -13.38 -22.33
C LEU A 22 -4.30 -14.00 -23.45
N VAL A 23 -4.91 -14.79 -24.34
CA VAL A 23 -4.20 -15.40 -25.48
C VAL A 23 -3.73 -14.33 -26.45
N GLN A 24 -4.58 -13.34 -26.74
CA GLN A 24 -4.26 -12.20 -27.58
C GLN A 24 -3.12 -11.37 -26.99
N LEU A 25 -3.19 -11.05 -25.69
CA LEU A 25 -2.15 -10.32 -24.97
C LEU A 25 -0.78 -11.02 -25.08
N VAL A 26 -0.75 -12.34 -24.88
CA VAL A 26 0.48 -13.13 -24.99
C VAL A 26 1.02 -13.11 -26.43
N ASP A 27 0.16 -13.30 -27.43
CA ASP A 27 0.56 -13.24 -28.84
C ASP A 27 1.13 -11.87 -29.22
N GLU A 28 0.46 -10.78 -28.84
CA GLU A 28 0.92 -9.41 -29.09
C GLU A 28 2.26 -9.11 -28.40
N LEU A 29 2.46 -9.56 -27.16
CA LEU A 29 3.74 -9.42 -26.45
C LEU A 29 4.87 -10.16 -27.19
N ILE A 30 4.59 -11.36 -27.70
CA ILE A 30 5.55 -12.13 -28.52
C ILE A 30 5.88 -11.38 -29.81
N GLN A 31 4.88 -10.81 -30.49
CA GLN A 31 5.09 -10.01 -31.70
C GLN A 31 5.95 -8.76 -31.43
N GLN A 32 5.89 -8.18 -30.22
CA GLN A 32 6.79 -7.10 -29.78
C GLN A 32 8.20 -7.57 -29.38
N GLY A 33 8.49 -8.88 -29.50
CA GLY A 33 9.81 -9.45 -29.26
C GLY A 33 10.07 -9.86 -27.81
N ILE A 34 9.03 -10.00 -26.99
CA ILE A 34 9.15 -10.61 -25.66
C ILE A 34 9.33 -12.11 -25.82
N VAL A 35 10.38 -12.66 -25.19
CA VAL A 35 10.76 -14.07 -25.32
C VAL A 35 10.46 -14.91 -24.09
N ASN A 36 10.28 -14.28 -22.92
CA ASN A 36 10.00 -14.94 -21.65
C ASN A 36 8.71 -14.37 -21.08
N ILE A 37 7.61 -15.12 -21.19
CA ILE A 37 6.32 -14.77 -20.61
C ILE A 37 5.95 -15.88 -19.63
N VAL A 38 5.70 -15.53 -18.37
CA VAL A 38 5.32 -16.46 -17.30
C VAL A 38 3.87 -16.20 -16.95
N VAL A 39 2.98 -17.05 -17.44
CA VAL A 39 1.56 -17.01 -17.09
C VAL A 39 1.33 -17.96 -15.91
N ILE A 40 0.63 -17.51 -14.88
CA ILE A 40 0.25 -18.38 -13.77
C ILE A 40 -1.28 -18.49 -13.66
N ASN A 41 -1.78 -19.70 -13.85
CA ASN A 41 -3.16 -20.06 -13.58
C ASN A 41 -3.35 -20.26 -12.07
N ASP A 42 -3.98 -19.30 -11.39
CA ASP A 42 -4.26 -19.34 -9.95
C ASP A 42 -5.54 -20.14 -9.65
N GLY A 43 -5.60 -21.40 -10.10
CA GLY A 43 -6.72 -22.30 -9.84
C GLY A 43 -8.05 -21.89 -10.49
N SER A 44 -8.01 -21.51 -11.77
CA SER A 44 -9.21 -21.14 -12.56
C SER A 44 -10.16 -22.33 -12.77
N ARG A 45 -11.42 -22.02 -13.10
CA ARG A 45 -12.46 -23.01 -13.45
C ARG A 45 -12.08 -23.81 -14.69
N GLU A 46 -12.63 -25.03 -14.78
CA GLU A 46 -12.45 -25.93 -15.93
C GLU A 46 -12.87 -25.29 -17.26
N SER A 47 -13.86 -24.41 -17.25
CA SER A 47 -14.30 -23.67 -18.45
C SER A 47 -13.20 -22.84 -19.10
N CYS A 48 -12.15 -22.46 -18.36
CA CYS A 48 -11.01 -21.69 -18.86
C CYS A 48 -9.85 -22.59 -19.34
N ALA A 49 -9.96 -23.92 -19.26
CA ALA A 49 -8.89 -24.85 -19.65
C ALA A 49 -8.48 -24.69 -21.12
N SER A 50 -9.42 -24.34 -22.00
CA SER A 50 -9.16 -24.08 -23.42
C SER A 50 -8.21 -22.89 -23.64
N VAL A 51 -8.34 -21.82 -22.84
CA VAL A 51 -7.46 -20.63 -22.88
C VAL A 51 -6.03 -21.04 -22.54
N PHE A 52 -5.85 -21.76 -21.42
CA PHE A 52 -4.52 -22.23 -21.00
C PHE A 52 -3.91 -23.24 -21.98
N LYS A 53 -4.72 -24.13 -22.58
CA LYS A 53 -4.26 -25.05 -23.64
C LYS A 53 -3.81 -24.33 -24.90
N LYS A 54 -4.36 -23.17 -25.23
CA LYS A 54 -3.86 -22.33 -26.34
C LYS A 54 -2.51 -21.73 -25.97
N LEU A 55 -2.33 -21.29 -24.73
CA LEU A 55 -1.08 -20.68 -24.27
C LEU A 55 0.12 -21.63 -24.34
N THR A 56 -0.06 -22.94 -24.11
CA THR A 56 1.02 -23.94 -24.22
C THR A 56 1.57 -24.11 -25.63
N LYS A 57 0.90 -23.58 -26.65
CA LYS A 57 1.39 -23.59 -28.04
C LYS A 57 2.47 -22.54 -28.29
N PHE A 58 2.57 -21.50 -27.45
CA PHE A 58 3.61 -20.49 -27.57
C PHE A 58 4.87 -20.95 -26.84
N LYS A 59 5.99 -21.07 -27.58
CA LYS A 59 7.27 -21.50 -27.01
C LYS A 59 7.86 -20.51 -25.98
N GLN A 60 7.46 -19.25 -26.08
CA GLN A 60 7.83 -18.14 -25.21
C GLN A 60 7.02 -18.10 -23.91
N CYS A 61 5.95 -18.90 -23.81
CA CYS A 61 5.02 -18.91 -22.69
C CYS A 61 5.32 -20.07 -21.74
N HIS A 62 5.73 -19.73 -20.52
CA HIS A 62 5.88 -20.64 -19.39
C HIS A 62 4.59 -20.61 -18.59
N LEU A 63 3.85 -21.72 -18.62
CA LEU A 63 2.57 -21.82 -17.91
C LEU A 63 2.76 -22.52 -16.56
N LEU A 64 2.41 -21.83 -15.48
CA LEU A 64 2.41 -22.34 -14.11
C LEU A 64 0.97 -22.55 -13.63
N HIS A 65 0.79 -23.46 -12.67
CA HIS A 65 -0.53 -23.81 -12.14
C HIS A 65 -0.52 -23.85 -10.60
N HIS A 66 -1.54 -23.25 -10.01
CA HIS A 66 -2.00 -23.60 -8.67
C HIS A 66 -3.20 -24.54 -8.77
N ALA A 67 -3.29 -25.48 -7.82
CA ALA A 67 -4.41 -26.42 -7.75
C ALA A 67 -5.74 -25.74 -7.39
N THR A 68 -5.68 -24.66 -6.59
CA THR A 68 -6.82 -23.85 -6.17
C THR A 68 -6.42 -22.36 -6.23
N ASN A 69 -7.40 -21.46 -6.12
CA ASN A 69 -7.11 -20.03 -6.02
C ASN A 69 -6.45 -19.72 -4.68
N LEU A 70 -5.19 -19.28 -4.74
CA LEU A 70 -4.40 -18.88 -3.57
C LEU A 70 -4.30 -17.36 -3.43
N GLY A 71 -4.69 -16.61 -4.47
CA GLY A 71 -4.72 -15.16 -4.50
C GLY A 71 -3.61 -14.56 -5.36
N LYS A 72 -3.87 -13.33 -5.86
CA LYS A 72 -2.95 -12.60 -6.75
C LYS A 72 -1.54 -12.46 -6.18
N GLY A 73 -1.40 -12.14 -4.90
CA GLY A 73 -0.10 -12.03 -4.23
C GLY A 73 0.66 -13.35 -4.21
N ARG A 74 -0.02 -14.47 -3.93
CA ARG A 74 0.59 -15.80 -3.97
C ARG A 74 0.99 -16.18 -5.39
N ALA A 75 0.13 -15.91 -6.36
CA ALA A 75 0.42 -16.13 -7.78
C ALA A 75 1.66 -15.34 -8.24
N LEU A 76 1.77 -14.07 -7.87
CA LEU A 76 2.95 -13.25 -8.12
C LEU A 76 4.21 -13.83 -7.46
N LYS A 77 4.15 -14.25 -6.19
CA LYS A 77 5.30 -14.88 -5.51
C LYS A 77 5.75 -16.16 -6.21
N SER A 78 4.83 -17.04 -6.57
CA SER A 78 5.14 -18.28 -7.30
C SER A 78 5.82 -17.99 -8.64
N ALA A 79 5.30 -17.02 -9.40
CA ALA A 79 5.88 -16.62 -10.68
C ALA A 79 7.25 -15.92 -10.53
N ILE A 80 7.42 -15.06 -9.52
CA ILE A 80 8.71 -14.42 -9.20
C ILE A 80 9.74 -15.50 -8.85
N ASN A 81 9.38 -16.47 -8.01
CA ASN A 81 10.26 -17.57 -7.63
C ASN A 81 10.68 -18.39 -8.86
N TYR A 82 9.72 -18.73 -9.71
CA TYR A 82 10.01 -19.41 -10.99
C TYR A 82 10.98 -18.61 -11.86
N CYS A 83 10.77 -17.29 -11.98
CA CYS A 83 11.66 -16.43 -12.76
C CYS A 83 13.07 -16.40 -12.19
N MET A 84 13.22 -16.31 -10.87
CA MET A 84 14.53 -16.32 -10.19
C MET A 84 15.30 -17.62 -10.42
N LEU A 85 14.60 -18.76 -10.48
CA LEU A 85 15.22 -20.06 -10.73
C LEU A 85 15.53 -20.30 -12.21
N THR A 86 14.70 -19.79 -13.11
CA THR A 86 14.78 -20.09 -14.56
C THR A 86 15.61 -19.06 -15.33
N PHE A 87 15.63 -17.80 -14.89
CA PHE A 87 16.25 -16.69 -15.60
C PHE A 87 17.28 -15.96 -14.71
N PRO A 88 18.40 -16.61 -14.33
CA PRO A 88 19.34 -16.07 -13.34
C PRO A 88 20.04 -14.77 -13.78
N GLN A 89 20.08 -14.47 -15.08
CA GLN A 89 20.70 -13.26 -15.65
C GLN A 89 19.69 -12.14 -15.93
N MET A 90 18.46 -12.23 -15.41
CA MET A 90 17.46 -11.19 -15.63
C MET A 90 17.81 -9.87 -14.92
N PHE A 91 17.43 -8.74 -15.53
CA PHE A 91 17.54 -7.41 -14.88
C PHE A 91 16.38 -7.12 -13.92
N GLY A 92 15.30 -7.88 -14.07
CA GLY A 92 14.12 -7.84 -13.22
C GLY A 92 12.96 -8.53 -13.93
N VAL A 93 11.76 -8.36 -13.40
CA VAL A 93 10.52 -8.87 -14.00
C VAL A 93 9.55 -7.73 -14.20
N VAL A 94 8.65 -7.84 -15.17
CA VAL A 94 7.52 -6.92 -15.33
C VAL A 94 6.22 -7.67 -15.11
N THR A 95 5.34 -7.17 -14.26
CA THR A 95 4.00 -7.74 -14.04
C THR A 95 3.00 -7.07 -14.96
N ALA A 96 2.04 -7.82 -15.51
CA ALA A 96 0.91 -7.29 -16.27
C ALA A 96 -0.37 -8.04 -15.90
N ASP A 97 -1.51 -7.35 -15.88
CA ASP A 97 -2.80 -7.98 -15.58
C ASP A 97 -3.33 -8.78 -16.80
N ALA A 98 -4.02 -9.90 -16.53
CA ALA A 98 -4.50 -10.83 -17.56
C ALA A 98 -5.74 -10.36 -18.34
N ASP A 99 -6.37 -9.28 -17.91
CA ASP A 99 -7.65 -8.79 -18.46
C ASP A 99 -7.48 -7.81 -19.64
N GLY A 100 -6.24 -7.54 -20.05
CA GLY A 100 -5.95 -6.67 -21.18
C GLY A 100 -6.17 -5.18 -20.90
N GLN A 101 -6.28 -4.77 -19.64
CA GLN A 101 -6.42 -3.35 -19.29
C GLN A 101 -5.18 -2.50 -19.65
N HIS A 102 -4.01 -3.14 -19.79
CA HIS A 102 -2.77 -2.49 -20.18
C HIS A 102 -2.51 -2.70 -21.67
N LYS A 103 -2.24 -1.62 -22.40
CA LYS A 103 -1.75 -1.73 -23.77
C LYS A 103 -0.40 -2.44 -23.75
N VAL A 104 -0.16 -3.30 -24.73
CA VAL A 104 1.16 -3.93 -24.91
C VAL A 104 2.27 -2.87 -25.04
N SER A 105 1.99 -1.75 -25.72
CA SER A 105 2.94 -0.63 -25.80
C SER A 105 3.33 -0.06 -24.44
N ASP A 106 2.42 -0.04 -23.47
CA ASP A 106 2.70 0.41 -22.10
C ASP A 106 3.51 -0.61 -21.31
N VAL A 107 3.27 -1.91 -21.51
CA VAL A 107 4.14 -2.97 -20.98
C VAL A 107 5.57 -2.78 -21.51
N ILE A 108 5.72 -2.52 -22.81
CA ILE A 108 7.03 -2.27 -23.44
C ILE A 108 7.69 -1.01 -22.87
N LYS A 109 6.95 0.08 -22.61
CA LYS A 109 7.50 1.27 -21.94
C LYS A 109 8.06 0.94 -20.56
N VAL A 110 7.32 0.16 -19.76
CA VAL A 110 7.77 -0.25 -18.42
C VAL A 110 9.01 -1.15 -18.49
N VAL A 111 9.08 -2.07 -19.45
CA VAL A 111 10.29 -2.87 -19.73
C VAL A 111 11.47 -1.95 -20.05
N GLN A 112 11.29 -0.97 -20.94
CA GLN A 112 12.35 -0.02 -21.29
C GLN A 112 12.81 0.83 -20.10
N SER A 113 11.87 1.28 -19.27
CA SER A 113 12.18 2.06 -18.07
C SER A 113 12.88 1.24 -17.00
N LEU A 114 12.56 -0.06 -16.87
CA LEU A 114 13.30 -0.96 -15.98
C LEU A 114 14.74 -1.18 -16.48
N LEU A 115 14.96 -1.31 -17.80
CA LEU A 115 16.32 -1.36 -18.36
C LEU A 115 17.10 -0.07 -18.14
N LYS A 116 16.43 1.08 -18.23
CA LYS A 116 17.04 2.41 -18.03
C LYS A 116 17.35 2.68 -16.56
N TYR A 117 16.50 2.20 -15.65
CA TYR A 117 16.60 2.38 -14.21
C TYR A 117 16.57 1.03 -13.47
N PRO A 118 17.60 0.16 -13.65
CA PRO A 118 17.61 -1.22 -13.15
C PRO A 118 17.62 -1.34 -11.62
N ASP A 119 17.79 -0.20 -10.93
CA ASP A 119 17.87 -0.08 -9.49
C ASP A 119 16.60 0.52 -8.86
N GLN A 120 15.53 0.69 -9.62
CA GLN A 120 14.28 1.33 -9.19
C GLN A 120 13.09 0.42 -9.44
N LEU A 121 12.07 0.54 -8.59
CA LEU A 121 10.75 -0.01 -8.87
C LEU A 121 10.07 0.89 -9.90
N ILE A 122 9.66 0.33 -11.03
CA ILE A 122 8.92 1.05 -12.07
C ILE A 122 7.43 0.82 -11.86
N LEU A 123 6.63 1.88 -11.82
CA LEU A 123 5.18 1.80 -11.80
C LEU A 123 4.63 2.34 -13.12
N GLY A 124 3.81 1.56 -13.82
CA GLY A 124 3.00 2.07 -14.91
C GLY A 124 1.84 2.88 -14.34
N SER A 125 2.00 4.19 -14.24
CA SER A 125 1.02 5.09 -13.63
C SER A 125 0.06 5.64 -14.67
N ARG A 126 -1.23 5.38 -14.48
CA ARG A 126 -2.30 5.94 -15.32
C ARG A 126 -2.39 7.44 -15.08
N LYS A 127 -2.44 8.23 -16.15
CA LYS A 127 -2.84 9.64 -16.03
C LYS A 127 -4.35 9.69 -15.79
N PHE A 128 -4.75 10.06 -14.58
CA PHE A 128 -6.14 10.38 -14.28
C PHE A 128 -6.46 11.75 -14.91
N ASP A 129 -6.91 11.75 -16.17
CA ASP A 129 -7.51 12.95 -16.77
C ASP A 129 -9.02 13.03 -16.44
N LYS A 130 -9.57 14.23 -16.59
CA LYS A 130 -10.75 14.88 -15.97
C LYS A 130 -12.07 14.11 -15.69
N ASP A 131 -12.24 12.83 -16.03
CA ASP A 131 -13.53 12.12 -15.97
C ASP A 131 -13.68 11.10 -14.82
N VAL A 132 -12.92 11.25 -13.74
CA VAL A 132 -13.05 10.37 -12.57
C VAL A 132 -14.28 10.77 -11.72
N PRO A 133 -15.19 9.84 -11.37
CA PRO A 133 -16.34 10.15 -10.52
C PRO A 133 -15.90 10.75 -9.17
N PHE A 134 -16.59 11.81 -8.72
CA PHE A 134 -16.21 12.59 -7.52
C PHE A 134 -16.00 11.76 -6.24
N ARG A 135 -16.74 10.65 -6.08
CA ARG A 135 -16.58 9.71 -4.97
C ARG A 135 -15.27 8.90 -5.05
N SER A 136 -14.82 8.56 -6.25
CA SER A 136 -13.54 7.87 -6.49
C SER A 136 -12.34 8.81 -6.33
N LEU A 137 -12.51 10.10 -6.68
CA LEU A 137 -11.51 11.15 -6.43
C LEU A 137 -11.22 11.35 -4.94
N LEU A 138 -12.23 11.36 -4.08
CA LEU A 138 -12.05 11.49 -2.63
C LEU A 138 -11.33 10.28 -2.02
N GLY A 139 -11.73 9.06 -2.39
CA GLY A 139 -11.07 7.82 -1.98
C GLY A 139 -9.61 7.76 -2.42
N ASN A 140 -9.33 8.07 -3.69
CA ASN A 140 -7.96 8.11 -4.21
C ASN A 140 -7.12 9.25 -3.63
N LYS A 141 -7.72 10.41 -3.31
CA LYS A 141 -6.98 11.53 -2.69
C LYS A 141 -6.60 11.21 -1.25
N ILE A 142 -7.51 10.62 -0.47
CA ILE A 142 -7.21 10.15 0.90
C ILE A 142 -6.17 9.02 0.84
N THR A 143 -6.35 8.05 -0.06
CA THR A 143 -5.38 6.95 -0.26
C THR A 143 -4.02 7.49 -0.67
N SER A 144 -3.95 8.42 -1.63
CA SER A 144 -2.70 9.05 -2.08
C SER A 144 -2.02 9.85 -0.97
N ILE A 145 -2.78 10.51 -0.08
CA ILE A 145 -2.22 11.19 1.11
C ILE A 145 -1.69 10.16 2.13
N VAL A 146 -2.44 9.10 2.40
CA VAL A 146 -2.02 8.04 3.32
C VAL A 146 -0.78 7.31 2.79
N PHE A 147 -0.72 7.02 1.48
CA PHE A 147 0.44 6.44 0.82
C PHE A 147 1.61 7.42 0.73
N ALA A 148 1.36 8.71 0.48
CA ALA A 148 2.40 9.73 0.55
C ALA A 148 3.04 9.78 1.94
N PHE A 149 2.21 9.61 2.98
CA PHE A 149 2.69 9.54 4.35
C PHE A 149 3.41 8.21 4.65
N LEU A 150 2.93 7.07 4.16
CA LEU A 150 3.56 5.75 4.34
C LEU A 150 4.91 5.61 3.63
N ILE A 151 4.99 6.06 2.38
CA ILE A 151 6.14 5.85 1.48
C ILE A 151 7.10 7.05 1.52
N GLY A 152 6.64 8.20 2.03
CA GLY A 152 7.40 9.46 2.03
C GLY A 152 7.40 10.17 0.67
N ARG A 153 6.60 9.69 -0.30
CA ARG A 153 6.40 10.31 -1.61
C ARG A 153 4.99 10.09 -2.11
N ARG A 154 4.42 11.12 -2.72
CA ARG A 154 3.12 11.04 -3.40
C ARG A 154 3.29 10.24 -4.69
N LEU A 155 2.61 9.09 -4.77
CA LEU A 155 2.49 8.29 -5.97
C LEU A 155 1.25 8.71 -6.76
N ILE A 156 1.34 8.70 -8.10
CA ILE A 156 0.21 9.03 -8.99
C ILE A 156 -0.80 7.89 -8.97
N ASP A 157 -0.35 6.65 -9.12
CA ASP A 157 -1.20 5.45 -9.10
C ASP A 157 -0.60 4.35 -8.21
N THR A 158 -1.21 4.12 -7.05
CA THR A 158 -0.79 3.07 -6.11
C THR A 158 -1.40 1.71 -6.40
N GLN A 159 -2.38 1.64 -7.30
CA GLN A 159 -3.20 0.47 -7.58
C GLN A 159 -2.87 -0.18 -8.94
N THR A 160 -1.84 0.31 -9.63
CA THR A 160 -1.39 -0.29 -10.88
C THR A 160 -0.81 -1.70 -10.63
N GLY A 161 -1.29 -2.67 -11.41
CA GLY A 161 -0.70 -4.01 -11.53
C GLY A 161 0.46 -4.09 -12.53
N LEU A 162 0.67 -3.03 -13.32
CA LEU A 162 1.78 -2.93 -14.26
C LEU A 162 3.02 -2.38 -13.56
N ARG A 163 3.97 -3.27 -13.22
CA ARG A 163 5.15 -2.92 -12.43
C ARG A 163 6.41 -3.56 -12.97
N GLY A 164 7.49 -2.79 -13.08
CA GLY A 164 8.84 -3.30 -13.32
C GLY A 164 9.59 -3.46 -12.01
N ILE A 165 9.85 -4.69 -11.61
CA ILE A 165 10.47 -5.03 -10.33
C ILE A 165 11.94 -5.41 -10.59
N PRO A 166 12.91 -4.67 -10.04
CA PRO A 166 14.33 -4.94 -10.28
C PRO A 166 14.79 -6.20 -9.55
N THR A 167 15.77 -6.92 -10.12
CA THR A 167 16.26 -8.20 -9.58
C THR A 167 16.61 -8.14 -8.10
N LYS A 168 17.22 -7.03 -7.65
CA LYS A 168 17.62 -6.85 -6.24
C LYS A 168 16.45 -6.83 -5.25
N PHE A 169 15.23 -6.57 -5.70
CA PHE A 169 14.05 -6.49 -4.84
C PHE A 169 13.21 -7.78 -4.85
N LEU A 170 13.48 -8.72 -5.77
CA LEU A 170 12.69 -9.93 -5.93
C LEU A 170 12.73 -10.84 -4.68
N SER A 171 13.89 -10.96 -4.02
CA SER A 171 14.00 -11.77 -2.80
C SER A 171 13.15 -11.20 -1.66
N THR A 172 13.08 -9.87 -1.53
CA THR A 172 12.17 -9.19 -0.60
C THR A 172 10.73 -9.49 -0.97
N CYS A 173 10.36 -9.35 -2.26
CA CYS A 173 9.02 -9.64 -2.75
C CYS A 173 8.51 -11.04 -2.34
N LEU A 174 9.38 -12.06 -2.38
CA LEU A 174 9.01 -13.42 -1.95
C LEU A 174 8.69 -13.52 -0.45
N ARG A 175 9.34 -12.72 0.40
CA ARG A 175 9.16 -12.72 1.86
C ARG A 175 8.05 -11.78 2.35
N LEU A 176 7.53 -10.90 1.49
CA LEU A 176 6.49 -9.95 1.88
C LEU A 176 5.20 -10.67 2.30
N SER A 177 4.54 -10.12 3.32
CA SER A 177 3.24 -10.61 3.76
C SER A 177 2.12 -10.26 2.76
N GLY A 178 1.03 -11.02 2.81
CA GLY A 178 -0.13 -10.86 1.93
C GLY A 178 -0.10 -11.83 0.75
N GLU A 179 -1.26 -12.42 0.47
CA GLU A 179 -1.43 -13.43 -0.58
C GLU A 179 -2.43 -12.99 -1.65
N ARG A 180 -3.19 -11.91 -1.42
CA ARG A 180 -4.15 -11.34 -2.38
C ARG A 180 -3.71 -9.94 -2.80
N TYR A 181 -4.64 -9.05 -3.15
CA TYR A 181 -4.34 -7.73 -3.68
C TYR A 181 -3.56 -6.82 -2.71
N GLU A 182 -3.64 -7.06 -1.40
CA GLU A 182 -2.88 -6.28 -0.42
C GLU A 182 -1.35 -6.48 -0.54
N TYR A 183 -0.91 -7.56 -1.17
CA TYR A 183 0.50 -7.83 -1.46
C TYR A 183 1.14 -6.68 -2.26
N GLU A 184 0.42 -6.16 -3.25
CA GLU A 184 0.90 -5.07 -4.11
C GLU A 184 1.06 -3.77 -3.30
N MET A 185 0.23 -3.54 -2.28
CA MET A 185 0.39 -2.40 -1.37
C MET A 185 1.59 -2.59 -0.43
N ASN A 186 1.74 -3.78 0.16
CA ASN A 186 2.88 -4.10 1.02
C ASN A 186 4.21 -3.99 0.27
N MET A 187 4.24 -4.35 -1.01
CA MET A 187 5.38 -4.13 -1.90
C MET A 187 5.77 -2.66 -1.97
N LEU A 188 4.81 -1.76 -2.16
CA LEU A 188 5.08 -0.33 -2.21
C LEU A 188 5.59 0.20 -0.87
N ILE A 189 5.00 -0.23 0.25
CA ILE A 189 5.43 0.18 1.60
C ILE A 189 6.87 -0.26 1.86
N SER A 190 7.22 -1.51 1.51
CA SER A 190 8.55 -2.06 1.78
C SER A 190 9.67 -1.42 0.94
N THR A 191 9.34 -0.67 -0.13
CA THR A 191 10.34 0.14 -0.85
C THR A 191 11.03 1.16 0.05
N LYS A 192 10.31 1.75 1.01
CA LYS A 192 10.87 2.72 1.98
C LYS A 192 11.90 2.05 2.89
N GLU A 193 11.57 0.89 3.42
CA GLU A 193 12.45 0.08 4.29
C GLU A 193 13.74 -0.32 3.57
N HIS A 194 13.64 -0.67 2.29
CA HIS A 194 14.76 -1.11 1.45
C HIS A 194 15.45 0.05 0.70
N ARG A 195 15.06 1.29 0.98
CA ARG A 195 15.57 2.51 0.30
C ARG A 195 15.52 2.40 -1.23
N LEU A 196 14.54 1.68 -1.76
CA LEU A 196 14.33 1.48 -3.18
C LEU A 196 13.57 2.69 -3.75
N ARG A 197 14.15 3.35 -4.78
CA ARG A 197 13.48 4.46 -5.44
C ARG A 197 12.36 3.93 -6.34
N ILE A 198 11.31 4.73 -6.48
CA ILE A 198 10.19 4.47 -7.38
C ILE A 198 10.27 5.46 -8.54
N PHE A 199 10.15 4.93 -9.76
CA PHE A 199 10.01 5.70 -10.99
C PHE A 199 8.62 5.43 -11.59
N GLU A 200 7.87 6.50 -11.89
CA GLU A 200 6.53 6.40 -12.45
C GLU A 200 6.58 6.63 -13.96
N GLU A 201 6.29 5.58 -14.73
CA GLU A 201 6.18 5.62 -16.18
C GLU A 201 4.73 5.92 -16.56
N SER A 202 4.51 6.89 -17.46
CA SER A 202 3.14 7.27 -17.85
C SER A 202 2.55 6.26 -18.83
N ILE A 203 1.40 5.69 -18.48
CA ILE A 203 0.66 4.73 -19.33
C ILE A 203 -0.74 5.24 -19.69
N GLU A 204 -1.31 4.70 -20.77
CA GLU A 204 -2.66 5.03 -21.23
C GLU A 204 -3.66 4.04 -20.66
N THR A 205 -4.74 4.52 -20.03
CA THR A 205 -5.80 3.63 -19.53
C THR A 205 -6.72 3.22 -20.68
N LEU A 206 -6.84 1.91 -20.94
CA LEU A 206 -7.94 1.37 -21.72
C LEU A 206 -9.12 1.07 -20.79
N TYR A 207 -10.15 1.92 -20.83
CA TYR A 207 -11.42 1.65 -20.15
C TYR A 207 -12.25 0.68 -21.00
N LEU A 208 -11.97 -0.62 -20.90
CA LEU A 208 -12.79 -1.65 -21.54
C LEU A 208 -14.00 -1.99 -20.65
N GLU A 209 -15.20 -1.82 -21.20
CA GLU A 209 -16.49 -2.31 -20.67
C GLU A 209 -16.76 -2.05 -19.17
N ASN A 210 -16.62 -0.80 -18.72
CA ASN A 210 -17.03 -0.37 -17.37
C ASN A 210 -16.42 -1.18 -16.20
N ASN A 211 -15.20 -1.70 -16.33
CA ASN A 211 -14.49 -2.36 -15.23
C ASN A 211 -15.20 -3.63 -14.67
N LYS A 212 -16.12 -4.25 -15.42
CA LYS A 212 -16.89 -5.43 -14.94
C LYS A 212 -16.02 -6.68 -14.66
N SER A 213 -14.85 -6.78 -15.28
CA SER A 213 -13.90 -7.90 -15.11
C SER A 213 -12.90 -7.71 -13.97
N SER A 214 -12.76 -6.47 -13.45
CA SER A 214 -11.91 -6.20 -12.30
C SER A 214 -12.62 -6.69 -11.04
N HIS A 215 -12.27 -7.88 -10.57
CA HIS A 215 -12.69 -8.39 -9.25
C HIS A 215 -12.08 -7.59 -8.06
N PHE A 216 -11.34 -6.51 -8.32
CA PHE A 216 -10.80 -5.62 -7.31
C PHE A 216 -11.91 -4.74 -6.71
N ASN A 217 -12.11 -4.85 -5.41
CA ASN A 217 -12.99 -3.99 -4.63
C ASN A 217 -12.12 -3.04 -3.80
N PRO A 218 -11.97 -1.76 -4.20
CA PRO A 218 -11.05 -0.81 -3.57
C PRO A 218 -11.21 -0.67 -2.05
N LEU A 219 -12.41 -0.89 -1.52
CA LEU A 219 -12.71 -0.79 -0.09
C LEU A 219 -12.27 -2.03 0.70
N ILE A 220 -12.46 -3.22 0.12
CA ILE A 220 -12.12 -4.50 0.77
C ILE A 220 -10.63 -4.81 0.59
N ASP A 221 -10.06 -4.49 -0.56
CA ASP A 221 -8.67 -4.79 -0.87
C ASP A 221 -7.68 -3.78 -0.25
N SER A 222 -8.13 -2.54 -0.02
CA SER A 222 -7.41 -1.57 0.82
C SER A 222 -7.81 -1.68 2.30
N ALA A 223 -8.66 -2.64 2.66
CA ALA A 223 -9.24 -2.72 4.00
C ALA A 223 -8.19 -2.82 5.08
N ARG A 224 -7.03 -3.46 4.87
CA ARG A 224 -6.00 -3.54 5.92
C ARG A 224 -5.44 -2.17 6.31
N ILE A 225 -5.25 -1.28 5.34
CA ILE A 225 -4.75 0.09 5.57
C ILE A 225 -5.86 0.94 6.18
N TYR A 226 -7.08 0.86 5.64
CA TYR A 226 -8.25 1.52 6.25
C TYR A 226 -8.52 1.00 7.66
N PHE A 227 -8.32 -0.30 7.91
CA PHE A 227 -8.54 -0.94 9.19
C PHE A 227 -7.46 -0.53 10.19
N LEU A 228 -6.20 -0.36 9.77
CA LEU A 228 -5.18 0.24 10.64
C LEU A 228 -5.59 1.65 11.10
N PHE A 229 -5.99 2.50 10.14
CA PHE A 229 -6.46 3.85 10.45
C PHE A 229 -7.74 3.82 11.30
N PHE A 230 -8.69 2.94 10.98
CA PHE A 230 -9.94 2.77 11.71
C PHE A 230 -9.70 2.30 13.15
N ARG A 231 -8.79 1.34 13.37
CA ARG A 231 -8.39 0.91 14.71
C ARG A 231 -7.77 2.05 15.50
N PHE A 232 -6.94 2.87 14.86
CA PHE A 232 -6.35 4.05 15.50
C PHE A 232 -7.41 5.10 15.85
N ALA A 233 -8.33 5.39 14.92
CA ALA A 233 -9.45 6.29 15.15
C ALA A 233 -10.35 5.79 16.28
N PHE A 234 -10.71 4.50 16.27
CA PHE A 234 -11.50 3.86 17.31
C PHE A 234 -10.81 3.89 18.67
N SER A 235 -9.51 3.55 18.73
CA SER A 235 -8.67 3.67 19.94
C SER A 235 -8.69 5.10 20.50
N SER A 236 -8.59 6.10 19.62
CA SER A 236 -8.58 7.51 20.01
C SER A 236 -9.94 8.01 20.49
N MET A 237 -11.04 7.57 19.85
CA MET A 237 -12.40 7.85 20.33
C MET A 237 -12.64 7.25 21.71
N LEU A 238 -12.24 5.99 21.93
CA LEU A 238 -12.38 5.31 23.22
C LEU A 238 -11.51 5.99 24.30
N THR A 239 -10.29 6.40 23.93
CA THR A 239 -9.41 7.20 24.80
C THR A 239 -10.07 8.51 25.20
N SER A 240 -10.69 9.22 24.26
CA SER A 240 -11.39 10.47 24.54
C SER A 240 -12.61 10.26 25.45
N ALA A 241 -13.34 9.15 25.28
CA ALA A 241 -14.45 8.80 26.16
C ALA A 241 -13.96 8.48 27.58
N ILE A 242 -12.86 7.73 27.71
CA ILE A 242 -12.22 7.44 29.01
C ILE A 242 -11.75 8.74 29.69
N ASP A 243 -11.07 9.63 28.95
CA ASP A 243 -10.64 10.94 29.48
C ASP A 243 -11.84 11.72 30.03
N PHE A 244 -12.94 11.81 29.28
CA PHE A 244 -14.15 12.52 29.70
C PHE A 244 -14.80 11.90 30.95
N CYS A 245 -14.95 10.58 30.99
CA CYS A 245 -15.54 9.88 32.13
C CYS A 245 -14.68 10.02 33.39
N VAL A 246 -13.37 9.79 33.28
CA VAL A 246 -12.43 9.90 34.41
C VAL A 246 -12.37 11.34 34.90
N PHE A 247 -12.29 12.31 33.99
CA PHE A 247 -12.32 13.73 34.36
C PHE A 247 -13.58 14.06 35.18
N THR A 248 -14.75 13.62 34.70
CA THR A 248 -16.04 13.90 35.35
C THR A 248 -16.10 13.30 36.75
N ILE A 249 -15.72 12.02 36.91
CA ILE A 249 -15.73 11.34 38.22
C ILE A 249 -14.79 12.02 39.21
N VAL A 250 -13.56 12.32 38.79
CA VAL A 250 -12.55 12.93 39.67
C VAL A 250 -12.93 14.37 40.01
N TYR A 251 -13.46 15.13 39.05
CA TYR A 251 -13.92 16.50 39.30
C TYR A 251 -15.08 16.55 40.28
N LEU A 252 -16.06 15.65 40.16
CA LEU A 252 -17.16 15.55 41.12
C LEU A 252 -16.70 15.13 42.53
N SER A 253 -15.55 14.46 42.64
CA SER A 253 -15.03 13.95 43.92
C SER A 253 -14.09 14.93 44.61
N VAL A 254 -13.17 15.56 43.86
CA VAL A 254 -12.07 16.38 44.39
C VAL A 254 -12.39 17.88 44.26
N SER A 255 -13.30 18.27 43.36
CA SER A 255 -13.64 19.67 43.03
C SER A 255 -12.44 20.55 42.64
N ASN A 256 -11.29 19.95 42.32
CA ASN A 256 -10.09 20.65 41.87
C ASN A 256 -9.84 20.35 40.39
N LEU A 257 -9.94 21.39 39.58
CA LEU A 257 -9.83 21.31 38.12
C LEU A 257 -8.47 20.73 37.67
N LEU A 258 -7.38 21.20 38.26
CA LEU A 258 -6.02 20.81 37.83
C LEU A 258 -5.78 19.33 38.11
N THR A 259 -6.17 18.85 39.30
CA THR A 259 -6.01 17.44 39.66
C THR A 259 -6.84 16.53 38.77
N SER A 260 -8.06 16.94 38.41
CA SER A 260 -8.94 16.18 37.52
C SER A 260 -8.36 16.05 36.11
N ILE A 261 -7.79 17.14 35.56
CA ILE A 261 -7.16 17.12 34.23
C ILE A 261 -5.94 16.21 34.24
N ILE A 262 -5.04 16.37 35.22
CA ILE A 262 -3.80 15.57 35.27
C ILE A 262 -4.13 14.09 35.39
N PHE A 263 -5.08 13.75 36.26
CA PHE A 263 -5.46 12.35 36.48
C PHE A 263 -6.14 11.74 35.25
N SER A 264 -7.11 12.44 34.64
CA SER A 264 -7.80 11.94 33.45
C SER A 264 -6.84 11.70 32.29
N ARG A 265 -5.92 12.65 32.05
CA ARG A 265 -4.92 12.56 30.98
C ARG A 265 -3.92 11.43 31.20
N THR A 266 -3.54 11.19 32.45
CA THR A 266 -2.62 10.09 32.79
C THR A 266 -3.28 8.73 32.53
N VAL A 267 -4.53 8.55 32.98
CA VAL A 267 -5.27 7.30 32.77
C VAL A 267 -5.56 7.07 31.28
N ALA A 268 -6.11 8.07 30.59
CA ALA A 268 -6.44 7.97 29.17
C ALA A 268 -5.19 7.80 28.30
N GLY A 269 -4.10 8.53 28.58
CA GLY A 269 -2.84 8.39 27.86
C GLY A 269 -2.20 7.01 28.03
N THR A 270 -2.23 6.45 29.24
CA THR A 270 -1.75 5.09 29.51
C THR A 270 -2.56 4.05 28.75
N PHE A 271 -3.90 4.17 28.77
CA PHE A 271 -4.77 3.32 27.99
C PHE A 271 -4.48 3.40 26.48
N ASN A 272 -4.37 4.62 25.95
CA ASN A 272 -4.09 4.87 24.53
C ASN A 272 -2.78 4.24 24.10
N PHE A 273 -1.73 4.38 24.91
CA PHE A 273 -0.44 3.73 24.66
C PHE A 273 -0.57 2.22 24.51
N PHE A 274 -1.19 1.53 25.48
CA PHE A 274 -1.29 0.07 25.44
C PHE A 274 -2.18 -0.46 24.31
N VAL A 275 -3.31 0.20 24.05
CA VAL A 275 -4.17 -0.16 22.92
C VAL A 275 -3.45 0.09 21.61
N ASN A 276 -2.74 1.21 21.47
CA ASN A 276 -2.04 1.49 20.24
C ASN A 276 -0.88 0.53 20.01
N LYS A 277 -0.10 0.20 21.04
CA LYS A 277 0.97 -0.80 20.97
C LYS A 277 0.44 -2.19 20.60
N ARG A 278 -0.48 -2.73 21.39
CA ARG A 278 -0.90 -4.15 21.28
C ARG A 278 -1.98 -4.36 20.22
N PHE A 279 -2.96 -3.48 20.18
CA PHE A 279 -4.04 -3.57 19.20
C PHE A 279 -3.59 -2.88 17.92
N VAL A 280 -3.54 -1.55 17.86
CA VAL A 280 -3.43 -0.81 16.59
C VAL A 280 -2.20 -1.20 15.76
N PHE A 281 -1.00 -1.03 16.31
CA PHE A 281 0.27 -1.22 15.61
C PHE A 281 0.86 -2.63 15.77
N ARG A 282 0.43 -3.39 16.80
CA ARG A 282 0.92 -4.74 17.10
C ARG A 282 2.45 -4.80 17.24
N ASP A 283 3.02 -3.79 17.88
CA ASP A 283 4.47 -3.66 18.04
C ASP A 283 5.00 -4.59 19.15
N PRO A 284 5.98 -5.48 18.84
CA PRO A 284 6.53 -6.45 19.80
C PRO A 284 7.64 -5.89 20.69
N GLY A 285 8.02 -4.61 20.54
CA GLY A 285 9.16 -3.99 21.21
C GLY A 285 8.97 -3.79 22.72
N GLY A 286 10.00 -3.22 23.36
CA GLY A 286 10.02 -2.98 24.79
C GLY A 286 9.10 -1.84 25.24
N VAL A 287 8.27 -2.10 26.26
CA VAL A 287 7.28 -1.14 26.79
C VAL A 287 7.91 0.17 27.27
N ALA A 288 9.05 0.13 27.96
CA ALA A 288 9.61 1.31 28.63
C ALA A 288 10.06 2.41 27.66
N VAL A 289 10.87 2.05 26.65
CA VAL A 289 11.42 3.03 25.69
C VAL A 289 10.31 3.68 24.87
N GLU A 290 9.34 2.88 24.44
CA GLU A 290 8.22 3.37 23.63
C GLU A 290 7.28 4.24 24.44
N PHE A 291 7.06 3.91 25.72
CA PHE A 291 6.25 4.75 26.61
C PHE A 291 6.88 6.14 26.76
N VAL A 292 8.21 6.23 26.90
CA VAL A 292 8.92 7.51 26.97
C VAL A 292 8.76 8.29 25.66
N LYS A 293 8.93 7.64 24.49
CA LYS A 293 8.70 8.27 23.19
C LYS A 293 7.27 8.78 23.05
N TYR A 294 6.30 7.98 23.48
CA TYR A 294 4.88 8.33 23.45
C TYR A 294 4.57 9.51 24.37
N ALA A 295 5.09 9.53 25.60
CA ALA A 295 4.90 10.61 26.54
C ALA A 295 5.45 11.94 25.97
N PHE A 296 6.67 11.91 25.40
CA PHE A 296 7.26 13.08 24.75
C PHE A 296 6.40 13.59 23.58
N LEU A 297 5.88 12.67 22.76
CA LEU A 297 4.98 13.00 21.66
C LEU A 297 3.70 13.69 22.15
N VAL A 298 3.00 13.12 23.14
CA VAL A 298 1.73 13.66 23.64
C VAL A 298 1.94 15.03 24.29
N SER A 299 3.00 15.19 25.09
CA SER A 299 3.34 16.49 25.69
C SER A 299 3.69 17.54 24.63
N GLY A 300 4.49 17.18 23.62
CA GLY A 300 4.86 18.08 22.54
C GLY A 300 3.66 18.51 21.70
N LEU A 301 2.80 17.58 21.31
CA LEU A 301 1.56 17.88 20.58
C LEU A 301 0.60 18.72 21.42
N GLY A 302 0.49 18.47 22.73
CA GLY A 302 -0.34 19.27 23.63
C GLY A 302 0.10 20.74 23.68
N LEU A 303 1.41 20.98 23.83
CA LEU A 303 1.97 22.34 23.84
C LEU A 303 1.75 23.04 22.49
N LEU A 304 2.05 22.36 21.39
CA LEU A 304 1.83 22.88 20.05
C LEU A 304 0.35 23.21 19.81
N ALA A 305 -0.58 22.38 20.30
CA ALA A 305 -2.00 22.57 20.09
C ALA A 305 -2.48 23.82 20.82
N PHE A 306 -2.03 24.01 22.06
CA PHE A 306 -2.29 25.22 22.84
C PHE A 306 -1.81 26.47 22.11
N THR A 307 -0.56 26.46 21.60
CA THR A 307 -0.01 27.62 20.86
C THR A 307 -0.75 27.89 19.57
N ALA A 308 -1.13 26.85 18.81
CA ALA A 308 -1.84 26.98 17.55
C ALA A 308 -3.26 27.52 17.74
N ILE A 309 -3.99 27.01 18.73
CA ILE A 309 -5.35 27.51 19.06
C ILE A 309 -5.29 28.98 19.46
N ARG A 310 -4.34 29.35 20.34
CA ARG A 310 -4.17 30.76 20.75
C ARG A 310 -3.85 31.66 19.56
N TYR A 311 -2.95 31.23 18.68
CA TYR A 311 -2.56 31.99 17.49
C TYR A 311 -3.74 32.19 16.52
N LEU A 312 -4.49 31.12 16.22
CA LEU A 312 -5.67 31.22 15.35
C LEU A 312 -6.76 32.12 15.95
N HIS A 313 -6.96 32.03 17.26
CA HIS A 313 -7.91 32.88 17.96
C HIS A 313 -7.46 34.36 17.97
N SER A 314 -6.22 34.64 18.36
CA SER A 314 -5.75 36.02 18.56
C SER A 314 -5.41 36.75 17.27
N MET A 315 -4.82 36.07 16.28
CA MET A 315 -4.35 36.69 15.05
C MET A 315 -5.37 36.63 13.91
N HIS A 316 -6.22 35.59 13.90
CA HIS A 316 -7.16 35.35 12.80
C HIS A 316 -8.63 35.47 13.24
N GLY A 317 -8.89 35.75 14.51
CA GLY A 317 -10.24 35.92 15.05
C GLY A 317 -11.08 34.64 15.03
N TRP A 318 -10.45 33.47 14.90
CA TRP A 318 -11.19 32.21 14.86
C TRP A 318 -11.93 31.98 16.18
N ASN A 319 -13.14 31.43 16.09
CA ASN A 319 -13.82 30.92 17.27
C ASN A 319 -12.97 29.81 17.92
N VAL A 320 -12.80 29.86 19.24
CA VAL A 320 -11.93 28.93 19.98
C VAL A 320 -12.32 27.46 19.76
N ILE A 321 -13.62 27.17 19.67
CA ILE A 321 -14.11 25.81 19.43
C ILE A 321 -13.75 25.36 18.01
N VAL A 322 -13.94 26.23 17.02
CA VAL A 322 -13.60 25.92 15.61
C VAL A 322 -12.09 25.72 15.44
N ALA A 323 -11.27 26.60 16.02
CA ALA A 323 -9.82 26.46 16.02
C ALA A 323 -9.38 25.16 16.72
N LYS A 324 -10.01 24.80 17.84
CA LYS A 324 -9.74 23.55 18.56
C LYS A 324 -10.02 22.33 17.69
N VAL A 325 -11.22 22.22 17.11
CA VAL A 325 -11.59 21.08 16.25
C VAL A 325 -10.62 20.93 15.06
N PHE A 326 -10.25 22.05 14.44
CA PHE A 326 -9.29 22.06 13.32
C PHE A 326 -7.90 21.57 13.73
N VAL A 327 -7.33 22.14 14.79
CA VAL A 327 -6.00 21.79 15.29
C VAL A 327 -5.95 20.33 15.77
N GLU A 328 -6.96 19.88 16.51
CA GLU A 328 -7.04 18.50 17.00
C GLU A 328 -7.15 17.49 15.85
N THR A 329 -7.87 17.82 14.77
CA THR A 329 -7.95 16.95 13.58
C THR A 329 -6.60 16.78 12.91
N ILE A 330 -5.84 17.88 12.73
CA ILE A 330 -4.49 17.81 12.16
C ILE A 330 -3.57 17.01 13.08
N PHE A 331 -3.63 17.27 14.39
CA PHE A 331 -2.72 16.66 15.34
C PHE A 331 -3.04 15.19 15.60
N PHE A 332 -4.29 14.77 15.42
CA PHE A 332 -4.65 13.36 15.36
C PHE A 332 -3.93 12.65 14.21
N LEU A 333 -3.89 13.25 13.00
CA LEU A 333 -3.16 12.69 11.86
C LEU A 333 -1.64 12.68 12.09
N VAL A 334 -1.09 13.75 12.65
CA VAL A 334 0.34 13.85 13.01
C VAL A 334 0.71 12.85 14.12
N SER A 335 -0.19 12.64 15.09
CA SER A 335 -0.01 11.66 16.16
C SER A 335 0.00 10.23 15.62
N PHE A 336 -0.94 9.88 14.74
CA PHE A 336 -0.93 8.58 14.04
C PHE A 336 0.39 8.34 13.33
N ALA A 337 0.83 9.35 12.60
CA ALA A 337 2.05 9.39 11.82
C ALA A 337 3.30 9.10 12.66
N ILE A 338 3.51 9.89 13.72
CA ILE A 338 4.69 9.77 14.57
C ILE A 338 4.62 8.51 15.42
N GLN A 339 3.43 8.11 15.89
CA GLN A 339 3.29 6.86 16.64
C GLN A 339 3.68 5.65 15.79
N ARG A 340 3.26 5.61 14.53
CA ARG A 340 3.61 4.51 13.64
C ARG A 340 5.10 4.46 13.30
N GLU A 341 5.73 5.60 13.02
CA GLU A 341 7.11 5.62 12.50
C GLU A 341 8.18 5.70 13.58
N PHE A 342 7.89 6.35 14.70
CA PHE A 342 8.90 6.67 15.71
C PHE A 342 8.66 5.96 17.04
N VAL A 343 7.40 5.92 17.50
CA VAL A 343 7.03 5.32 18.79
C VAL A 343 7.02 3.80 18.69
N PHE A 344 6.20 3.25 17.78
CA PHE A 344 5.94 1.83 17.56
C PHE A 344 6.53 1.34 16.23
N GLY A 345 7.57 2.01 15.75
CA GLY A 345 8.25 1.72 14.49
C GLY A 345 9.41 0.73 14.65
N ASN A 346 9.52 0.05 15.79
CA ASN A 346 10.65 -0.87 16.00
C ASN A 346 10.43 -2.14 15.18
N LYS A 347 11.29 -2.26 14.17
CA LYS A 347 11.58 -3.45 13.39
C LYS A 347 11.66 -4.67 14.30
N SER A 348 10.87 -5.69 13.98
CA SER A 348 11.37 -7.06 14.10
C SER A 348 12.51 -7.22 13.08
N GLU A 349 13.71 -6.78 13.45
CA GLU A 349 14.94 -7.32 12.87
C GLU A 349 15.28 -8.59 13.66
N GLU A 350 15.63 -9.64 12.91
CA GLU A 350 16.32 -10.86 13.35
C GLU A 350 15.49 -11.93 14.07
N GLU A 351 14.92 -12.86 13.26
CA GLU A 351 15.35 -14.27 13.23
C GLU A 351 15.00 -14.92 11.88
#